data_AF-A0A4Q5Y820-F1
#
_entry.id   AF-A0A4Q5Y820-F1
#
_cell.length_a   1.000
_cell.length_b   1.000
_cell.length_c   1.000
_cell.angle_alpha   90.00
_cell.angle_beta   90.00
_cell.angle_gamma   90.00
#
_symmetry.space_group_name_H-M   'P 1'
#
loop_
_entity.id
_entity.type
_entity.pdbx_description
1 polymer ?
#
loop_
_entity_poly.entity_id
_entity_poly.type
_entity_poly.pdbx_seq_one_letter_code
_entity_poly.pdbx_strand_id
1 'polypeptide(L)'
;MQKTGSRILLSATDLSFFMGCSHATWQDLQVAHGLLKKPPKYEDAALKALQEKGQKFEDEYLATLEDAGKSVVKINRFSLTAREETVKR
;
A
#
# COMPACT_ATOMS: atom_id res chain seq x y z
N MET A 1 -0.84 9.46 -3.54
CA MET A 1 -0.62 10.10 -4.86
C MET A 1 0.81 10.59 -4.94
N GLN A 2 1.51 10.41 -6.06
CA GLN A 2 2.90 10.84 -6.23
C GLN A 2 3.13 11.45 -7.61
N LYS A 3 3.80 12.60 -7.68
CA LYS A 3 4.24 13.19 -8.95
C LYS A 3 5.56 12.57 -9.42
N THR A 4 5.59 12.09 -10.66
CA THR A 4 6.77 11.55 -11.34
C THR A 4 6.96 12.24 -12.69
N GLY A 5 7.92 13.16 -12.77
CA GLY A 5 8.07 14.07 -13.91
C GLY A 5 6.79 14.88 -14.15
N SER A 6 6.17 14.70 -15.32
CA SER A 6 4.90 15.33 -15.70
C SER A 6 3.66 14.48 -15.38
N ARG A 7 3.83 13.26 -14.85
CA ARG A 7 2.73 12.33 -14.58
C ARG A 7 2.43 12.25 -13.09
N ILE A 8 1.20 11.87 -12.78
CA ILE A 8 0.79 11.49 -11.43
C ILE A 8 0.63 9.97 -11.39
N LEU A 9 1.29 9.33 -10.43
CA LEU A 9 1.11 7.93 -10.08
C LEU A 9 0.09 7.82 -8.96
N LEU A 10 -0.92 6.96 -9.18
CA LEU A 10 -1.99 6.68 -8.23
C LEU A 10 -1.81 5.28 -7.64
N SER A 11 -1.97 5.19 -6.32
CA SER A 11 -2.06 3.94 -5.59
C SER A 11 -3.52 3.49 -5.46
N ALA A 12 -3.74 2.23 -5.03
CA ALA A 12 -5.09 1.74 -4.75
C ALA A 12 -5.81 2.60 -3.70
N THR A 13 -5.09 3.06 -2.68
CA THR A 13 -5.64 3.95 -1.65
C THR A 13 -6.13 5.28 -2.23
N ASP A 14 -5.42 5.85 -3.22
CA ASP A 14 -5.85 7.08 -3.89
C ASP A 14 -7.18 6.89 -4.62
N LEU A 15 -7.38 5.72 -5.26
CA LEU A 15 -8.63 5.40 -5.95
C LEU A 15 -9.81 5.26 -4.96
N SER A 16 -9.58 4.60 -3.82
CA SER A 16 -10.59 4.49 -2.77
C SER A 16 -10.99 5.87 -2.20
N PHE A 17 -10.02 6.77 -1.99
CA PHE A 17 -10.30 8.14 -1.57
C PHE A 17 -11.05 8.93 -2.62
N PHE A 18 -10.75 8.73 -3.91
CA PHE A 18 -11.50 9.37 -5.00
C PHE A 18 -12.98 9.02 -4.97
N MET A 19 -13.31 7.75 -4.76
CA MET A 19 -14.70 7.31 -4.64
C MET A 19 -15.36 7.81 -3.36
N GLY A 20 -14.60 7.95 -2.27
CA GLY A 20 -15.12 8.31 -0.95
C GLY A 20 -15.27 9.82 -0.69
N CYS A 21 -14.41 10.66 -1.25
CA CYS A 21 -14.40 12.11 -1.02
C CYS A 21 -13.60 12.89 -2.08
N SER A 22 -14.30 13.70 -2.87
CA SER A 22 -13.69 14.57 -3.88
C SER A 22 -12.72 15.60 -3.27
N HIS A 23 -13.05 16.16 -2.10
CA HIS A 23 -12.19 17.12 -1.40
C HIS A 23 -10.86 16.50 -0.98
N ALA A 24 -10.86 15.26 -0.49
CA ALA A 24 -9.63 14.55 -0.10
C ALA A 24 -8.71 14.35 -1.31
N THR A 25 -9.28 13.95 -2.45
CA THR A 25 -8.53 13.80 -3.71
C THR A 25 -7.91 15.12 -4.15
N TRP A 26 -8.68 16.21 -4.09
CA TRP A 26 -8.17 17.54 -4.44
C TRP A 26 -7.00 17.93 -3.53
N GLN A 27 -7.11 17.72 -2.22
CA GLN A 27 -6.02 18.00 -1.28
C GLN A 27 -4.76 17.17 -1.58
N ASP A 28 -4.92 15.88 -1.87
CA ASP A 28 -3.80 15.00 -2.26
C ASP A 28 -3.13 15.45 -3.57
N LEU A 29 -3.91 15.94 -4.55
CA LEU A 29 -3.38 16.55 -5.77
C LEU A 29 -2.55 17.79 -5.46
N GLN A 30 -3.06 18.70 -4.63
CA GLN A 30 -2.34 19.93 -4.28
C GLN A 30 -1.03 19.62 -3.53
N VAL A 31 -1.04 18.61 -2.66
CA VAL A 31 0.18 18.12 -2.00
C VAL A 31 1.15 17.52 -3.03
N ALA A 32 0.67 16.68 -3.96
CA ALA A 32 1.51 16.08 -5.01
C ALA A 32 2.11 17.12 -5.97
N HIS A 33 1.40 18.22 -6.22
CA HIS A 33 1.90 19.36 -7.00
C HIS A 33 2.84 20.28 -6.20
N GLY A 34 3.00 20.09 -4.89
CA GLY A 34 3.81 20.94 -4.02
C GLY A 34 3.16 22.27 -3.65
N LEU A 35 1.85 22.42 -3.87
CA LEU A 35 1.08 23.61 -3.53
C LEU A 35 0.64 23.63 -2.06
N LEU A 36 0.50 22.44 -1.46
CA LEU A 36 0.26 22.26 -0.03
C LEU A 36 1.38 21.42 0.60
N LYS A 37 1.68 21.70 1.87
CA LYS A 37 2.56 20.84 2.66
C LYS A 37 1.79 19.63 3.16
N LYS A 38 2.42 18.46 3.10
CA LYS A 38 1.87 17.25 3.73
C LYS A 38 1.82 17.46 5.26
N PRO A 39 0.76 16.99 5.95
CA PRO A 39 0.72 17.02 7.40
C PRO A 39 1.95 16.30 7.99
N PRO A 40 2.48 16.78 9.13
CA PRO A 40 3.54 16.07 9.83
C PRO A 40 3.09 14.65 10.20
N LYS A 41 4.01 13.70 10.09
CA LYS A 41 3.78 12.33 10.58
C LYS A 41 4.08 12.29 12.06
N TYR A 42 3.18 11.69 12.82
CA TYR A 42 3.37 11.38 14.22
C TYR A 42 3.46 9.87 14.38
N GLU A 43 4.33 9.42 15.28
CA GLU A 43 4.36 8.02 15.69
C GLU A 43 3.06 7.70 16.44
N ASP A 44 2.33 6.71 15.93
CA ASP A 44 1.12 6.21 16.56
C ASP A 44 1.37 4.76 16.98
N ALA A 45 1.54 4.57 18.29
CA ALA A 45 1.83 3.26 18.87
C ALA A 45 0.68 2.25 18.64
N ALA A 46 -0.57 2.72 18.61
CA ALA A 46 -1.72 1.86 18.36
C ALA A 46 -1.75 1.43 16.89
N LEU A 47 -1.47 2.35 15.97
CA LEU A 47 -1.35 2.03 14.55
C LEU A 47 -0.23 1.01 14.29
N LYS A 48 0.92 1.20 14.92
CA LYS A 48 2.05 0.27 14.81
C LYS A 48 1.68 -1.12 15.33
N ALA A 49 1.10 -1.22 16.52
CA ALA A 49 0.67 -2.48 17.10
C ALA A 49 -0.40 -3.19 16.23
N LEU A 50 -1.29 -2.41 15.59
CA LEU A 50 -2.28 -2.95 14.66
C LEU A 50 -1.62 -3.54 13.41
N GLN A 51 -0.63 -2.86 12.83
CA GLN A 51 0.13 -3.36 11.68
C GLN A 51 0.88 -4.65 12.01
N GLU A 52 1.55 -4.71 13.16
CA GLU A 52 2.28 -5.90 13.62
C GLU A 52 1.33 -7.11 13.80
N LYS A 53 0.14 -6.88 14.40
CA LYS A 53 -0.88 -7.92 14.51
C LYS A 53 -1.40 -8.39 13.16
N GLY A 54 -1.62 -7.47 12.22
CA GLY A 54 -2.03 -7.79 10.86
C GLY A 54 -1.01 -8.69 10.15
N GLN A 55 0.27 -8.34 10.23
CA GLN A 55 1.34 -9.15 9.63
C GLN A 55 1.40 -10.54 10.26
N LYS A 56 1.31 -10.64 11.59
CA LYS A 56 1.30 -11.92 12.30
C LYS A 56 0.13 -12.80 11.83
N PHE A 57 -1.06 -12.23 11.69
CA PHE A 57 -2.23 -12.96 11.21
C PHE A 57 -2.03 -13.47 9.78
N GLU A 58 -1.48 -12.64 8.89
CA GLU A 58 -1.17 -13.06 7.51
C GLU A 58 -0.16 -14.21 7.49
N ASP A 59 0.91 -14.12 8.28
CA ASP A 59 1.94 -15.17 8.35
C ASP A 59 1.37 -16.50 8.87
N GLU A 60 0.55 -16.45 9.94
CA GLU A 60 -0.15 -17.61 10.48
C GLU A 60 -1.09 -18.23 9.42
N TYR A 61 -1.86 -17.40 8.71
CA TYR A 61 -2.76 -17.87 7.67
C TYR A 61 -2.00 -18.56 6.52
N LEU A 62 -0.88 -17.99 6.06
CA LEU A 62 -0.05 -18.63 5.03
C LEU A 62 0.50 -19.98 5.48
N ALA A 63 0.92 -20.11 6.73
CA ALA A 63 1.36 -21.40 7.29
C ALA A 63 0.23 -22.45 7.23
N THR A 64 -1.02 -22.06 7.57
CA THR A 64 -2.16 -22.99 7.46
C THR A 64 -2.40 -23.48 6.03
N LEU A 65 -2.12 -22.66 5.02
CA LEU A 65 -2.26 -23.05 3.61
C LEU A 65 -1.15 -24.02 3.20
N GLU A 66 0.08 -23.78 3.64
CA GLU A 66 1.23 -24.68 3.41
C GLU A 66 0.99 -26.05 4.08
N ASP A 67 0.51 -26.07 5.33
CA ASP A 67 0.15 -27.28 6.07
C ASP A 67 -0.99 -28.06 5.40
N ALA A 68 -1.93 -27.36 4.75
CA ALA A 68 -2.99 -27.95 3.94
C ALA A 68 -2.50 -28.46 2.56
N GLY A 69 -1.19 -28.47 2.32
CA GLY A 69 -0.56 -28.92 1.06
C GLY A 69 -0.77 -27.96 -0.11
N LYS A 70 -1.12 -26.69 0.14
CA LYS A 70 -1.26 -25.68 -0.92
C LYS A 70 0.10 -25.06 -1.24
N SER A 71 0.28 -24.67 -2.49
CA SER A 71 1.47 -23.93 -2.93
C SER A 71 1.31 -22.43 -2.66
N VAL A 72 2.12 -21.92 -1.74
CA VAL A 72 2.24 -20.48 -1.46
C VAL A 72 3.44 -19.92 -2.23
N VAL A 73 3.20 -18.89 -3.03
CA VAL A 73 4.25 -18.15 -3.74
C VAL A 73 4.50 -16.86 -3.00
N LYS A 74 5.71 -16.68 -2.47
CA LYS A 74 6.14 -15.45 -1.79
C LYS A 74 6.78 -14.52 -2.82
N ILE A 75 6.22 -13.32 -2.96
CA ILE A 75 6.73 -12.29 -3.88
C ILE A 75 7.60 -11.33 -3.08
N ASN A 76 8.84 -11.12 -3.53
CA ASN A 76 9.73 -10.19 -2.87
C ASN A 76 9.37 -8.75 -3.29
N ARG A 77 8.85 -7.96 -2.34
CA ARG A 77 8.49 -6.55 -2.56
C ARG A 77 9.66 -5.65 -2.99
N PHE A 78 10.90 -6.07 -2.76
CA PHE A 78 12.11 -5.34 -3.15
C PHE A 78 12.75 -5.89 -4.43
N SER A 79 12.15 -6.91 -5.05
CA SER A 79 12.57 -7.38 -6.36
C SER A 79 12.36 -6.29 -7.40
N LEU A 80 13.37 -6.06 -8.25
CA LEU A 80 13.25 -5.16 -9.40
C LEU A 80 12.18 -5.65 -10.39
N THR A 81 11.84 -6.94 -10.33
CA THR A 81 10.85 -7.61 -11.16
C THR A 81 9.57 -8.01 -10.42
N ALA A 82 9.32 -7.43 -9.23
CA ALA A 82 8.17 -7.79 -8.39
C ALA A 82 6.83 -7.71 -9.13
N ARG A 83 6.69 -6.75 -10.07
CA ARG A 83 5.51 -6.64 -10.92
C ARG A 83 5.36 -7.83 -11.86
N GLU A 84 6.42 -8.22 -12.59
CA GLU A 84 6.34 -9.38 -13.48
C GLU A 84 6.09 -10.67 -12.70
N GLU A 85 6.71 -10.82 -11.53
CA GLU A 85 6.49 -11.96 -10.63
C GLU A 85 5.02 -12.08 -10.18
N THR A 86 4.34 -10.94 -9.99
CA THR A 86 2.92 -10.90 -9.60
C THR A 86 1.99 -11.25 -10.78
N VAL A 87 2.29 -10.77 -11.98
CA VAL A 87 1.39 -10.88 -13.16
C VAL A 87 1.52 -12.22 -13.88
N LYS A 88 2.66 -12.92 -13.76
CA LYS A 88 2.93 -14.20 -14.43
C LYS A 88 2.25 -15.42 -13.77
N ARG A 89 1.37 -15.23 -12.79
CA ARG A 89 0.70 -16.30 -12.05
C ARG A 89 -0.67 -16.64 -12.64
#